data_AF-A0A6G1S6F1-F1
#
_entry.id   AF-A0A6G1S6F1-F1
#
_cell.length_a   1.000
_cell.length_b   1.000
_cell.length_c   1.000
_cell.angle_alpha   90.00
_cell.angle_beta   90.00
_cell.angle_gamma   90.00
#
_symmetry.space_group_name_H-M   'P 1'
#
loop_
_entity.id
_entity.type
_entity.pdbx_description
1 polymer ?
#
loop_
_entity_poly.entity_id
_entity_poly.type
_entity_poly.pdbx_seq_one_letter_code
_entity_poly.pdbx_strand_id
1 'polypeptide(L)'
;MTNPMYPSLIPRYVDESWFASDQPVDEAAKLNELEANHEIWIRDAQYRSVDVHTPQIVGTVDDDGDDDEDGHEVDEDDEEEDDDMEDNEEIEEDFITNGDSPSGPL
;
A
#
# COMPACT_ATOMS: atom_id res chain seq x y z
N MET A 1 51.98 41.27 12.83
CA MET A 1 52.39 39.85 12.94
C MET A 1 51.19 39.02 12.57
N THR A 2 51.26 38.22 11.51
CA THR A 2 50.17 37.34 11.08
C THR A 2 50.45 35.95 11.63
N ASN A 3 49.59 35.45 12.51
CA ASN A 3 49.71 34.06 12.96
C ASN A 3 49.26 33.10 11.84
N PRO A 4 49.95 31.96 11.66
CA PRO A 4 49.48 30.93 10.74
C PRO A 4 48.15 30.34 11.25
N MET A 5 47.20 30.17 10.33
CA MET A 5 45.96 29.44 10.61
C MET A 5 46.23 27.95 10.60
N TYR A 6 45.67 27.25 11.56
CA TYR A 6 45.74 25.78 11.66
C TYR A 6 44.35 25.19 11.43
N PRO A 7 44.28 23.97 10.85
CA PRO A 7 43.01 23.27 10.71
C PRO A 7 42.43 22.90 12.07
N SER A 8 41.11 22.78 12.12
CA SER A 8 40.40 22.32 13.31
C SER A 8 40.65 20.83 13.54
N LEU A 9 40.92 20.45 14.78
CA LEU A 9 41.09 19.06 15.23
C LEU A 9 39.82 18.52 15.91
N ILE A 10 38.68 19.17 15.68
CA ILE A 10 37.39 18.69 16.20
C ILE A 10 36.92 17.45 15.43
N PRO A 11 36.26 16.50 16.11
CA PRO A 11 35.61 15.37 15.45
C PRO A 11 34.57 15.83 14.43
N ARG A 12 34.26 14.94 13.47
CA ARG A 12 33.18 15.18 12.52
C ARG A 12 31.85 15.25 13.27
N TYR A 13 30.98 16.14 12.81
CA TYR A 13 29.65 16.30 13.38
C TYR A 13 28.73 15.13 13.06
N VAL A 14 29.00 14.38 11.99
CA VAL A 14 28.22 13.23 11.53
C VAL A 14 29.16 12.03 11.44
N ASP A 15 28.71 10.89 11.95
CA ASP A 15 29.42 9.61 11.86
C ASP A 15 28.46 8.54 11.34
N GLU A 16 28.95 7.69 10.45
CA GLU A 16 28.18 6.61 9.82
C GLU A 16 27.65 5.59 10.84
N SER A 17 28.28 5.48 12.02
CA SER A 17 27.84 4.60 13.10
C SER A 17 26.48 4.98 13.71
N TRP A 18 26.05 6.23 13.58
CA TRP A 18 24.74 6.70 14.06
C TRP A 18 23.94 7.48 13.02
N PHE A 19 24.54 7.83 11.88
CA PHE A 19 23.87 8.47 10.75
C PHE A 19 24.14 7.71 9.46
N ALA A 20 23.27 6.73 9.20
CA ALA A 20 23.37 5.81 8.08
C ALA A 20 22.31 6.15 7.03
N SER A 21 22.49 7.27 6.31
CA SER A 21 21.49 7.78 5.36
C SER A 21 21.44 7.01 4.04
N ASP A 22 22.54 6.41 3.61
CA ASP A 22 22.68 5.71 2.33
C ASP A 22 23.00 4.23 2.58
N GLN A 23 22.09 3.57 3.30
CA GLN A 23 22.22 2.13 3.52
C GLN A 23 21.78 1.40 2.25
N PRO A 24 22.60 0.47 1.73
CA PRO A 24 22.18 -0.37 0.63
C PRO A 24 21.02 -1.25 1.11
N VAL A 25 19.83 -1.03 0.59
CA VAL A 25 18.64 -1.82 0.86
C VAL A 25 18.17 -2.43 -0.45
N ASP A 26 17.82 -3.72 -0.42
CA ASP A 26 17.13 -4.35 -1.54
C ASP A 26 15.65 -3.96 -1.50
N GLU A 27 15.32 -2.91 -2.23
CA GLU A 27 13.97 -2.35 -2.29
C GLU A 27 12.96 -3.34 -2.89
N ALA A 28 13.38 -4.16 -3.87
CA ALA A 28 12.53 -5.14 -4.51
C ALA A 28 12.14 -6.26 -3.53
N ALA A 29 13.09 -6.75 -2.73
CA ALA A 29 12.80 -7.74 -1.71
C ALA A 29 11.83 -7.19 -0.64
N LYS A 30 12.04 -5.95 -0.19
CA LYS A 30 11.16 -5.29 0.79
C LYS A 30 9.75 -5.07 0.24
N LEU A 31 9.65 -4.68 -1.03
CA LEU A 31 8.36 -4.48 -1.69
C LEU A 31 7.60 -5.81 -1.79
N ASN A 32 8.25 -6.86 -2.27
CA ASN A 32 7.65 -8.18 -2.39
C ASN A 32 7.19 -8.74 -1.02
N GLU A 33 7.96 -8.51 0.05
CA GLU A 33 7.52 -8.86 1.41
C GLU A 33 6.25 -8.09 1.82
N LEU A 34 6.20 -6.79 1.51
CA LEU A 34 5.04 -5.95 1.83
C LEU A 34 3.78 -6.40 1.07
N GLU A 35 3.92 -6.67 -0.23
CA GLU A 35 2.85 -7.18 -1.09
C GLU A 35 2.33 -8.53 -0.59
N ALA A 36 3.23 -9.47 -0.27
CA ALA A 36 2.85 -10.76 0.27
C ALA A 36 2.07 -10.66 1.59
N ASN A 37 2.50 -9.75 2.49
CA ASN A 37 1.79 -9.50 3.74
C ASN A 37 0.41 -8.86 3.51
N HIS A 38 0.31 -7.95 2.54
CA HIS A 38 -0.95 -7.32 2.16
C HIS A 38 -1.95 -8.34 1.60
N GLU A 39 -1.49 -9.25 0.75
CA GLU A 39 -2.27 -10.36 0.22
C GLU A 39 -2.81 -11.29 1.31
N ILE A 40 -2.01 -11.56 2.35
CA ILE A 40 -2.47 -12.34 3.52
C ILE A 40 -3.55 -11.57 4.28
N TRP A 41 -3.36 -10.26 4.47
CA TRP A 41 -4.33 -9.42 5.16
C TRP A 41 -5.68 -9.34 4.45
N ILE A 42 -5.68 -9.22 3.11
CA ILE A 42 -6.90 -9.26 2.29
C ILE A 42 -7.62 -10.59 2.48
N ARG A 43 -6.90 -11.72 2.37
CA ARG A 43 -7.49 -13.05 2.57
C ARG A 43 -8.07 -13.21 3.97
N ASP A 44 -7.34 -12.80 5.01
CA ASP A 44 -7.86 -12.84 6.37
C ASP A 44 -9.16 -12.05 6.49
N ALA A 45 -9.20 -10.82 5.98
CA ALA A 45 -10.40 -9.99 6.01
C ALA A 45 -11.59 -10.63 5.28
N GLN A 46 -11.37 -11.25 4.12
CA GLN A 46 -12.40 -11.92 3.33
C GLN A 46 -12.95 -13.18 4.03
N TYR A 47 -12.08 -13.99 4.62
CA TYR A 47 -12.47 -15.30 5.17
C TYR A 47 -12.80 -15.26 6.67
N ARG A 48 -12.56 -14.13 7.36
CA ARG A 48 -12.85 -13.97 8.79
C ARG A 48 -14.31 -14.20 9.18
N SER A 49 -15.24 -14.03 8.24
CA SER A 49 -16.69 -14.24 8.47
C SER A 49 -17.22 -15.60 7.97
N VAL A 50 -16.41 -16.39 7.25
CA VAL A 50 -16.88 -17.63 6.62
C VAL A 50 -16.95 -18.80 7.62
N ASP A 51 -16.19 -18.75 8.71
CA ASP A 51 -16.21 -19.75 9.79
C ASP A 51 -17.28 -19.48 10.87
N VAL A 52 -18.10 -18.44 10.70
CA VAL A 52 -19.30 -18.29 11.53
C VAL A 52 -20.36 -19.23 10.98
N HIS A 53 -20.45 -20.43 11.54
CA HIS A 53 -21.61 -21.29 11.38
C HIS A 53 -22.86 -20.51 11.76
N THR A 54 -23.55 -19.92 10.77
CA THR A 54 -24.90 -19.43 10.95
C THR A 54 -25.75 -20.63 11.36
N PRO A 55 -26.36 -20.65 12.55
CA PRO A 55 -27.29 -21.72 12.87
C PRO A 55 -28.41 -21.66 11.84
N GLN A 56 -28.57 -22.72 11.04
CA GLN A 56 -29.78 -22.90 10.23
C GLN A 56 -30.96 -22.84 11.19
N ILE A 57 -31.73 -21.76 11.11
CA ILE A 57 -33.04 -21.70 11.74
C ILE A 57 -33.91 -22.68 10.95
N VAL A 58 -33.90 -23.94 11.36
CA VAL A 58 -34.94 -24.91 10.98
C VAL A 58 -36.22 -24.48 11.69
N GLY A 59 -36.86 -23.45 11.13
CA GLY A 59 -38.21 -23.07 11.52
C GLY A 59 -39.13 -24.23 11.21
N THR A 60 -39.76 -24.77 12.25
CA THR A 60 -40.98 -25.57 12.11
C THR A 60 -42.04 -24.67 11.48
N VAL A 61 -42.12 -24.69 10.14
CA VAL A 61 -43.32 -24.30 9.40
C VAL A 61 -44.09 -25.58 9.21
N ASP A 62 -45.05 -25.81 10.10
CA ASP A 62 -46.18 -26.68 9.80
C ASP A 62 -47.15 -25.90 8.87
N ASP A 63 -47.73 -26.64 7.93
CA ASP A 63 -48.98 -26.40 7.17
C ASP A 63 -48.85 -25.92 5.69
N ASP A 64 -48.93 -26.94 4.82
CA ASP A 64 -49.75 -27.06 3.60
C ASP A 64 -49.55 -26.19 2.32
N GLY A 65 -49.17 -26.87 1.22
CA GLY A 65 -49.82 -26.71 -0.10
C GLY A 65 -48.93 -26.44 -1.33
N ASP A 66 -49.06 -27.31 -2.35
CA ASP A 66 -48.61 -27.24 -3.78
C ASP A 66 -47.10 -27.10 -4.06
N ASP A 67 -46.40 -28.07 -4.64
CA ASP A 67 -46.50 -28.71 -5.99
C ASP A 67 -46.12 -27.78 -7.16
N ASP A 68 -45.05 -28.20 -7.85
CA ASP A 68 -44.52 -27.78 -9.16
C ASP A 68 -44.25 -26.29 -9.42
N GLU A 69 -42.97 -25.89 -9.55
CA GLU A 69 -42.47 -25.22 -10.77
C GLU A 69 -40.97 -25.54 -11.00
N ASP A 70 -40.75 -26.22 -12.12
CA ASP A 70 -39.49 -26.51 -12.79
C ASP A 70 -38.89 -25.21 -13.40
N GLY A 71 -37.56 -25.08 -13.37
CA GLY A 71 -36.82 -24.14 -14.23
C GLY A 71 -36.18 -22.93 -13.56
N HIS A 72 -34.85 -22.94 -13.44
CA HIS A 72 -34.04 -22.04 -14.26
C HIS A 72 -32.62 -22.57 -14.38
N GLU A 73 -32.16 -22.63 -15.63
CA GLU A 73 -30.86 -23.10 -16.06
C GLU A 73 -29.73 -22.21 -15.54
N VAL A 74 -28.58 -22.86 -15.37
CA VAL A 74 -27.26 -22.25 -15.14
C VAL A 74 -26.92 -21.33 -16.30
N ASP A 75 -26.83 -20.03 -16.04
CA ASP A 75 -26.22 -19.07 -16.96
C ASP A 75 -24.85 -18.69 -16.39
N GLU A 76 -23.84 -19.44 -16.82
CA GLU A 76 -22.44 -19.02 -16.76
C GLU A 76 -22.24 -18.06 -17.94
N ASP A 77 -22.51 -16.77 -17.73
CA ASP A 77 -22.07 -15.73 -18.67
C ASP A 77 -20.94 -14.91 -18.08
N ASP A 78 -19.92 -14.82 -18.92
CA ASP A 78 -18.55 -14.40 -18.73
C ASP A 78 -18.46 -12.92 -19.09
N GLU A 79 -18.33 -12.05 -18.09
CA GLU A 79 -17.98 -10.65 -18.31
C GLU A 79 -16.80 -10.26 -17.42
N GLU A 80 -15.60 -10.62 -17.88
CA GLU A 80 -14.34 -9.94 -17.57
C GLU A 80 -14.46 -8.47 -17.99
N GLU A 81 -14.92 -7.59 -17.08
CA GLU A 81 -14.91 -6.14 -17.28
C GLU A 81 -13.51 -5.60 -16.95
N ASP A 82 -12.69 -5.56 -18.01
CA ASP A 82 -11.45 -4.80 -18.16
C ASP A 82 -11.72 -3.29 -17.97
N ASP A 83 -11.71 -2.82 -16.72
CA ASP A 83 -11.83 -1.40 -16.41
C ASP A 83 -10.44 -0.76 -16.37
N ASP A 84 -9.86 -0.64 -17.56
CA ASP A 84 -8.73 0.21 -17.89
C ASP A 84 -9.19 1.68 -17.83
N MET A 85 -9.29 2.23 -16.61
CA MET A 85 -9.47 3.66 -16.38
C MET A 85 -8.20 4.26 -15.76
N GLU A 86 -7.30 4.60 -16.67
CA GLU A 86 -6.37 5.72 -16.66
C GLU A 86 -6.79 6.87 -15.70
N ASP A 87 -6.36 6.80 -14.43
CA ASP A 87 -6.36 7.96 -13.52
C ASP A 87 -4.95 8.54 -13.43
N ASN A 88 -4.60 9.26 -14.51
CA ASN A 88 -3.48 10.16 -14.58
C ASN A 88 -3.79 11.40 -13.72
N GLU A 89 -3.71 11.27 -12.40
CA GLU A 89 -3.54 12.43 -11.52
C GLU A 89 -2.04 12.79 -11.43
N GLU A 90 -1.65 13.59 -12.41
CA GLU A 90 -0.49 14.47 -12.41
C GLU A 90 -0.53 15.35 -11.14
N ILE A 91 0.00 14.84 -10.03
CA ILE A 91 0.29 15.66 -8.86
C ILE A 91 1.53 16.48 -9.21
N GLU A 92 1.28 17.65 -9.79
CA GLU A 92 2.27 18.69 -10.04
C GLU A 92 3.12 18.92 -8.78
N GLU A 93 4.43 18.74 -8.94
CA GLU A 93 5.46 19.17 -8.01
C GLU A 93 5.28 20.67 -7.71
N ASP A 94 4.60 21.02 -6.62
CA ASP A 94 4.72 22.36 -6.03
C ASP A 94 6.08 22.45 -5.33
N PHE A 95 7.08 22.66 -6.17
CA PHE A 95 8.38 23.23 -5.88
C PHE A 95 8.19 24.56 -5.15
N ILE A 96 7.96 24.50 -3.84
CA ILE A 96 8.04 25.67 -2.97
C ILE A 96 9.52 26.05 -2.82
N THR A 97 10.07 26.65 -3.88
CA THR A 97 11.20 27.56 -3.74
C THR A 97 10.69 28.89 -3.26
N ASN A 98 10.72 29.06 -1.95
CA ASN A 98 11.08 30.35 -1.40
C ASN A 98 12.62 30.43 -1.54
N GLY A 99 13.20 31.03 -2.58
CA GLY A 99 13.31 32.49 -2.72
C GLY A 99 13.98 33.04 -1.44
N ASP A 100 15.26 33.40 -1.35
CA ASP A 100 16.05 34.23 -2.26
C ASP A 100 17.52 34.23 -1.77
N SER A 101 18.47 33.94 -2.65
CA SER A 101 19.85 34.48 -2.60
C SER A 101 20.67 34.00 -3.80
N PRO A 102 20.71 34.73 -4.92
CA PRO A 102 21.80 34.61 -5.87
C PRO A 102 22.96 35.49 -5.41
N SER A 103 23.77 35.01 -4.46
CA SER A 103 25.13 35.52 -4.30
C SER A 103 26.07 34.67 -5.16
N GLY A 104 26.31 35.15 -6.38
CA GLY A 104 27.30 34.60 -7.33
C GLY A 104 27.90 35.74 -8.18
N PRO A 105 29.13 35.57 -8.70
CA PRO A 105 30.19 36.58 -8.62
C PRO A 105 30.35 37.46 -9.87
N LEU A 106 30.82 38.70 -9.67
CA LEU A 106 31.71 39.45 -10.58
C LEU A 106 32.56 40.44 -9.76
#